data_AF-A0A2E6ELK6-F1
#
_entry.id   AF-A0A2E6ELK6-F1
#
_cell.length_a   1.000
_cell.length_b   1.000
_cell.length_c   1.000
_cell.angle_alpha   90.00
_cell.angle_beta   90.00
_cell.angle_gamma   90.00
#
_symmetry.space_group_name_H-M   'P 1'
#
loop_
_entity.id
_entity.type
_entity.pdbx_description
1 polymer ?
#
loop_
_entity_poly.entity_id
_entity_poly.type
_entity_poly.pdbx_seq_one_letter_code
_entity_poly.pdbx_strand_id
1 'polypeptide(L)'
;MYNLEPAVSFSFLHPGQLAALFLGSQLLLGGSALSADQTSTPARTEVPSNPGQVTILKFTERTSPLDLSVRCADYLDRNKDPKPPKPPPRPKHVPPDPSGMPVIDLGERSSSVIELPGSRPEDLPIQALEGSPEVLRRIRSVMNRAKQGLATRLSFFGASHTGADLWTGRIRRLLQDRHGDLGHGFILPAALYRGYRGADVNLCRTEGWLADWVGKKNGHGDGLLGPAGMSVSSANPGDFGWVETTRQNPHGRKVSKFIVMALNQPAGGHLELRVDNGKVQRVSTRADSHELHTIEIQVVDGPHRLELRPAGDGEVRLFGVSMEREGSGILVDAMGIRGRTMKTWLKWDKQLAAAGLKALDPALVVIAYGTNEASHQDYSMKDYRDDLEAALGELRARLPMEVPCILAGPSDRGVRLSADRYAVWNRTAMVAQVQRELADSYGCAFWDWQQATGGPGSMVAWYFHQPAMAAKDLIHFNRRGYQWLGDRFVAALDALEHDPRLD
;
A
#
# COMPACT_ATOMS: atom_id res chain seq x y z
N MET A 1 -67.82 -3.18 56.79
CA MET A 1 -66.79 -3.46 57.81
C MET A 1 -65.68 -2.44 57.63
N TYR A 2 -65.41 -1.69 58.71
CA TYR A 2 -64.44 -0.61 58.96
C TYR A 2 -63.17 -0.58 58.09
N ASN A 3 -62.49 0.54 57.77
CA ASN A 3 -62.57 2.02 57.88
C ASN A 3 -61.07 2.47 57.76
N LEU A 4 -60.61 3.64 57.34
CA LEU A 4 -61.15 4.91 56.85
C LEU A 4 -59.97 5.71 56.23
N GLU A 5 -60.33 6.59 55.28
CA GLU A 5 -59.71 7.83 54.72
C GLU A 5 -59.08 8.81 55.75
N PRO A 6 -58.61 10.06 55.43
CA PRO A 6 -58.78 10.94 54.22
C PRO A 6 -57.52 11.69 53.72
N ALA A 7 -57.44 12.18 52.47
CA ALA A 7 -57.91 13.45 51.83
C ALA A 7 -57.04 14.72 52.09
N VAL A 8 -56.34 15.26 51.07
CA VAL A 8 -56.63 16.45 50.19
C VAL A 8 -56.40 17.84 50.82
N SER A 9 -55.52 18.66 50.20
CA SER A 9 -55.73 20.08 49.78
C SER A 9 -54.45 20.64 49.13
N PHE A 10 -54.42 21.07 47.86
CA PHE A 10 -54.95 22.33 47.24
C PHE A 10 -54.31 23.60 47.86
N SER A 11 -53.88 24.66 47.17
CA SER A 11 -53.87 25.03 45.74
C SER A 11 -53.38 26.48 45.54
N PHE A 12 -52.75 26.75 44.38
CA PHE A 12 -52.79 27.98 43.54
C PHE A 12 -52.23 29.31 44.12
N LEU A 13 -51.43 30.12 43.42
CA LEU A 13 -51.78 30.93 42.23
C LEU A 13 -50.50 31.43 41.50
N HIS A 14 -50.52 31.37 40.17
CA HIS A 14 -49.76 32.18 39.19
C HIS A 14 -50.28 33.65 39.19
N PRO A 15 -49.86 34.59 38.30
CA PRO A 15 -48.59 34.86 37.58
C PRO A 15 -48.24 36.39 37.58
N GLY A 16 -47.24 36.81 36.79
CA GLY A 16 -47.15 38.17 36.23
C GLY A 16 -45.94 38.98 36.72
N GLN A 17 -44.91 39.17 35.90
CA GLN A 17 -44.77 40.10 34.76
C GLN A 17 -44.20 41.48 35.15
N LEU A 18 -43.25 41.91 34.30
CA LEU A 18 -42.83 43.29 33.99
C LEU A 18 -41.94 43.97 35.05
N ALA A 19 -40.66 44.17 34.70
CA ALA A 19 -40.12 45.39 34.08
C ALA A 19 -39.75 46.40 35.16
N ALA A 20 -38.67 47.17 35.13
CA ALA A 20 -37.49 47.33 34.31
C ALA A 20 -36.61 48.35 35.09
N LEU A 21 -35.37 48.55 34.61
CA LEU A 21 -34.57 49.78 34.79
C LEU A 21 -33.91 50.05 36.16
N PHE A 22 -32.57 49.98 36.16
CA PHE A 22 -31.61 51.09 36.35
C PHE A 22 -30.29 50.48 36.86
N LEU A 23 -29.23 50.38 36.05
CA LEU A 23 -28.16 51.37 35.83
C LEU A 23 -27.48 51.87 37.12
N GLY A 24 -26.18 51.56 37.26
CA GLY A 24 -25.27 52.12 38.25
C GLY A 24 -24.27 51.06 38.74
N SER A 25 -23.19 50.78 38.00
CA SER A 25 -21.89 51.46 38.13
C SER A 25 -21.37 51.50 39.58
N GLN A 26 -20.38 50.67 39.92
CA GLN A 26 -19.03 51.12 40.26
C GLN A 26 -18.13 49.97 40.78
N LEU A 27 -17.00 49.82 40.07
CA LEU A 27 -15.62 49.69 40.56
C LEU A 27 -15.44 50.02 42.06
N LEU A 28 -14.55 49.45 42.88
CA LEU A 28 -13.25 48.79 42.67
C LEU A 28 -12.71 48.41 44.08
N LEU A 29 -11.73 47.50 44.09
CA LEU A 29 -10.60 47.38 45.03
C LEU A 29 -10.81 46.74 46.42
N GLY A 30 -10.05 45.66 46.62
CA GLY A 30 -9.13 45.62 47.76
C GLY A 30 -8.95 44.28 48.47
N GLY A 31 -7.86 43.57 48.14
CA GLY A 31 -6.96 43.03 49.18
C GLY A 31 -7.06 41.56 49.59
N SER A 32 -6.20 40.74 48.96
CA SER A 32 -5.19 39.88 49.62
C SER A 32 -5.61 38.73 50.56
N ALA A 33 -5.39 37.49 50.11
CA ALA A 33 -4.36 36.54 50.60
C ALA A 33 -4.82 35.06 50.66
N LEU A 34 -4.17 34.23 49.82
CA LEU A 34 -3.65 32.87 50.06
C LEU A 34 -4.56 31.80 50.74
N SER A 35 -4.96 30.75 50.00
CA SER A 35 -4.22 29.46 49.96
C SER A 35 -4.93 28.38 49.12
N ALA A 36 -4.12 27.66 48.34
CA ALA A 36 -4.12 26.22 48.10
C ALA A 36 -5.43 25.44 47.82
N ASP A 37 -5.55 25.07 46.53
CA ASP A 37 -5.58 23.69 46.03
C ASP A 37 -6.89 23.04 45.50
N GLN A 38 -6.72 22.44 44.32
CA GLN A 38 -7.48 21.37 43.65
C GLN A 38 -8.78 21.68 42.87
N THR A 39 -8.55 22.35 41.74
CA THR A 39 -9.01 22.07 40.36
C THR A 39 -10.22 21.16 40.11
N SER A 40 -11.23 21.80 39.53
CA SER A 40 -12.35 21.29 38.75
C SER A 40 -11.96 20.50 37.48
N THR A 41 -12.64 19.38 37.24
CA THR A 41 -12.81 18.70 35.94
C THR A 41 -13.45 19.64 34.90
N PRO A 42 -13.18 19.47 33.58
CA PRO A 42 -14.02 18.58 32.78
C PRO A 42 -13.36 17.87 31.58
N ALA A 43 -14.07 16.86 31.08
CA ALA A 43 -14.07 16.25 29.74
C ALA A 43 -12.96 16.65 28.74
N ARG A 44 -12.19 15.65 28.30
CA ARG A 44 -11.30 15.73 27.14
C ARG A 44 -12.11 15.86 25.86
N THR A 45 -11.97 16.98 25.18
CA THR A 45 -12.21 17.12 23.74
C THR A 45 -11.04 16.49 22.99
N GLU A 46 -11.29 15.40 22.27
CA GLU A 46 -10.36 14.93 21.23
C GLU A 46 -10.50 15.86 20.02
N VAL A 47 -9.41 16.58 19.73
CA VAL A 47 -9.28 17.41 18.53
C VAL A 47 -9.01 16.48 17.33
N PRO A 48 -9.82 16.51 16.26
CA PRO A 48 -9.46 15.83 15.02
C PRO A 48 -8.36 16.64 14.33
N SER A 49 -7.13 16.11 14.24
CA SER A 49 -6.07 16.75 13.46
C SER A 49 -6.32 16.52 11.96
N ASN A 50 -6.84 17.56 11.30
CA ASN A 50 -6.93 17.86 9.87
C ASN A 50 -7.07 16.69 8.87
N PRO A 51 -8.20 16.56 8.14
CA PRO A 51 -8.13 15.92 6.84
C PRO A 51 -7.25 16.82 5.94
N GLY A 52 -6.23 16.25 5.31
CA GLY A 52 -5.39 16.98 4.37
C GLY A 52 -6.21 17.70 3.30
N GLN A 53 -5.63 18.72 2.66
CA GLN A 53 -6.35 19.53 1.67
C GLN A 53 -6.92 18.64 0.56
N VAL A 54 -8.21 18.82 0.23
CA VAL A 54 -8.86 18.14 -0.89
C VAL A 54 -9.22 19.16 -1.97
N THR A 55 -8.89 18.86 -3.22
CA THR A 55 -9.29 19.65 -4.40
C THR A 55 -10.04 18.73 -5.37
N ILE A 56 -11.24 19.12 -5.79
CA ILE A 56 -12.08 18.32 -6.70
C ILE A 56 -12.17 19.03 -8.05
N LEU A 57 -11.78 18.33 -9.11
CA LEU A 57 -11.89 18.75 -10.50
C LEU A 57 -12.86 17.82 -11.24
N LYS A 58 -13.85 18.38 -11.94
CA LYS A 58 -14.86 17.59 -12.68
C LYS A 58 -14.75 17.83 -14.18
N PHE A 59 -14.59 16.76 -14.94
CA PHE A 59 -14.55 16.75 -16.40
C PHE A 59 -15.80 15.98 -16.91
N THR A 60 -16.93 16.68 -16.99
CA THR A 60 -18.26 16.10 -17.25
C THR A 60 -18.56 15.83 -18.73
N GLU A 61 -17.77 16.38 -19.63
CA GLU A 61 -17.86 16.11 -21.06
C GLU A 61 -16.68 15.23 -21.46
N ARG A 62 -16.88 14.34 -22.44
CA ARG A 62 -15.74 13.67 -23.09
C ARG A 62 -14.88 14.76 -23.70
N THR A 63 -13.73 15.00 -23.09
CA THR A 63 -12.60 15.70 -23.71
C THR A 63 -12.36 15.10 -25.10
N SER A 64 -11.86 15.90 -26.03
CA SER A 64 -11.49 15.40 -27.37
C SER A 64 -10.75 14.07 -27.23
N PRO A 65 -11.20 13.01 -27.93
CA PRO A 65 -10.81 11.64 -27.60
C PRO A 65 -9.29 11.53 -27.53
N LEU A 66 -8.82 10.83 -26.49
CA LEU A 66 -7.41 10.50 -26.31
C LEU A 66 -6.85 10.00 -27.64
N ASP A 67 -5.81 10.65 -28.15
CA ASP A 67 -5.13 10.14 -29.35
C ASP A 67 -4.38 8.86 -28.96
N LEU A 68 -5.02 7.72 -29.24
CA LEU A 68 -4.48 6.40 -28.98
C LEU A 68 -3.29 6.05 -29.89
N SER A 69 -2.93 6.92 -30.85
CA SER A 69 -1.72 6.75 -31.66
C SER A 69 -0.45 7.21 -30.92
N VAL A 70 -0.55 8.18 -30.00
CA VAL A 70 0.62 8.72 -29.28
C VAL A 70 1.10 7.71 -28.23
N ARG A 71 2.21 7.04 -28.52
CA ARG A 71 2.92 6.15 -27.58
C ARG A 71 3.96 6.94 -26.81
N CYS A 72 4.41 6.40 -25.67
CA CYS A 72 5.45 7.02 -24.86
C CYS A 72 6.73 7.31 -25.67
N ALA A 73 7.12 6.40 -26.57
CA ALA A 73 8.28 6.57 -27.43
C ALA A 73 8.15 7.79 -28.36
N ASP A 74 6.98 8.00 -28.96
CA ASP A 74 6.71 9.12 -29.88
C ASP A 74 6.76 10.47 -29.14
N TYR A 75 6.38 10.48 -27.86
CA TYR A 75 6.43 11.67 -27.02
C TYR A 75 7.86 11.99 -26.55
N LEU A 76 8.65 10.97 -26.21
CA LEU A 76 10.04 11.12 -25.79
C LEU A 76 10.97 11.45 -26.97
N ASP A 77 10.70 10.96 -28.17
CA ASP A 77 11.51 11.28 -29.37
C ASP A 77 11.39 12.75 -29.81
N ARG A 78 10.29 13.43 -29.44
CA ARG A 78 10.12 14.88 -29.64
C ARG A 78 10.89 15.73 -28.61
N ASN A 79 11.33 15.12 -27.50
CA ASN A 79 12.02 15.76 -26.39
C ASN A 79 13.25 14.93 -25.99
N LYS A 80 14.15 14.68 -26.96
CA LYS A 80 15.33 13.84 -26.73
C LYS A 80 16.31 14.49 -25.76
N ASP A 81 16.27 14.04 -24.52
CA ASP A 81 17.45 14.07 -23.67
C ASP A 81 18.49 13.06 -24.19
N PRO A 82 19.80 13.38 -24.09
CA PRO A 82 20.85 12.44 -24.43
C PRO A 82 20.70 11.16 -23.60
N LYS A 83 20.82 10.00 -24.27
CA LYS A 83 20.76 8.69 -23.60
C LYS A 83 21.75 8.67 -22.43
N PRO A 84 21.31 8.37 -21.20
CA PRO A 84 22.24 8.20 -20.09
C PRO A 84 23.22 7.07 -20.42
N PRO A 85 24.49 7.18 -20.00
CA PRO A 85 25.49 6.14 -20.24
C PRO A 85 25.01 4.80 -19.67
N LYS A 86 25.41 3.70 -20.32
CA LYS A 86 25.12 2.36 -19.80
C LYS A 86 25.63 2.28 -18.35
N PRO A 87 24.79 1.89 -17.38
CA PRO A 87 25.26 1.73 -16.02
C PRO A 87 26.39 0.70 -16.02
N PRO A 88 27.41 0.89 -15.17
CA PRO A 88 28.45 -0.11 -15.01
C PRO A 88 27.81 -1.47 -14.68
N PRO A 89 28.43 -2.59 -15.07
CA PRO A 89 27.98 -3.90 -14.65
C PRO A 89 27.84 -3.88 -13.13
N ARG A 90 26.66 -4.28 -12.63
CA ARG A 90 26.46 -4.39 -11.19
C ARG A 90 27.56 -5.30 -10.64
N PRO A 91 28.15 -4.99 -9.49
CA PRO A 91 29.01 -5.94 -8.80
C PRO A 91 28.31 -7.29 -8.79
N LYS A 92 29.02 -8.36 -9.18
CA LYS A 92 28.48 -9.71 -9.03
C LYS A 92 28.07 -9.82 -7.56
N HIS A 93 26.79 -10.06 -7.30
CA HIS A 93 26.34 -10.33 -5.95
C HIS A 93 27.10 -11.57 -5.50
N VAL A 94 28.08 -11.38 -4.62
CA VAL A 94 28.74 -12.49 -3.95
C VAL A 94 27.63 -13.11 -3.11
N PRO A 95 27.24 -14.36 -3.39
CA PRO A 95 26.26 -15.02 -2.56
C PRO A 95 26.80 -14.99 -1.13
N PRO A 96 25.96 -14.64 -0.15
CA PRO A 96 26.36 -14.76 1.25
C PRO A 96 26.84 -16.19 1.54
N ASP A 97 27.77 -16.31 2.50
CA ASP A 97 28.43 -17.59 2.81
C ASP A 97 27.37 -18.69 3.07
N PRO A 98 27.28 -19.72 2.21
CA PRO A 98 26.30 -20.78 2.35
C PRO A 98 26.74 -21.87 3.36
N SER A 99 27.88 -21.68 4.03
CA SER A 99 28.39 -22.62 5.03
C SER A 99 27.34 -22.90 6.12
N GLY A 100 27.00 -24.17 6.31
CA GLY A 100 26.00 -24.62 7.28
C GLY A 100 24.55 -24.63 6.78
N MET A 101 24.28 -24.25 5.53
CA MET A 101 22.94 -24.37 4.95
C MET A 101 22.68 -25.79 4.42
N PRO A 102 21.42 -26.27 4.46
CA PRO A 102 21.05 -27.51 3.78
C PRO A 102 21.41 -27.44 2.29
N VAL A 103 22.03 -28.50 1.77
CA VAL A 103 22.46 -28.57 0.37
C VAL A 103 21.61 -29.59 -0.37
N ILE A 104 21.07 -29.16 -1.51
CA ILE A 104 20.50 -29.99 -2.56
C ILE A 104 21.63 -30.34 -3.53
N ASP A 105 21.87 -31.63 -3.72
CA ASP A 105 22.77 -32.15 -4.76
C ASP A 105 21.93 -32.93 -5.78
N LEU A 106 21.87 -32.41 -7.00
CA LEU A 106 21.08 -33.03 -8.07
C LEU A 106 21.83 -34.18 -8.76
N GLY A 107 23.15 -34.27 -8.56
CA GLY A 107 24.03 -35.13 -9.36
C GLY A 107 23.88 -34.89 -10.86
N GLU A 108 24.27 -35.87 -11.68
CA GLU A 108 24.11 -35.81 -13.15
C GLU A 108 22.68 -36.17 -13.63
N ARG A 109 21.74 -36.46 -12.71
CA ARG A 109 20.44 -37.03 -13.07
C ARG A 109 19.32 -36.01 -12.92
N SER A 110 18.60 -35.74 -14.01
CA SER A 110 17.40 -34.89 -13.99
C SER A 110 16.27 -35.40 -13.09
N SER A 111 16.28 -36.69 -12.71
CA SER A 111 15.25 -37.31 -11.86
C SER A 111 15.25 -36.77 -10.43
N SER A 112 16.39 -36.28 -9.91
CA SER A 112 16.51 -35.73 -8.55
C SER A 112 15.70 -34.46 -8.35
N VAL A 113 15.45 -33.69 -9.42
CA VAL A 113 14.61 -32.49 -9.39
C VAL A 113 13.15 -32.84 -9.08
N ILE A 114 12.65 -33.98 -9.57
CA ILE A 114 11.25 -34.39 -9.39
C ILE A 114 10.97 -34.76 -7.93
N GLU A 115 12.01 -35.13 -7.17
CA GLU A 115 11.89 -35.45 -5.74
C GLU A 115 11.93 -34.21 -4.84
N LEU A 116 12.27 -33.03 -5.38
CA LEU A 116 12.31 -31.81 -4.59
C LEU A 116 10.92 -31.37 -4.15
N PRO A 117 10.79 -30.79 -2.94
CA PRO A 117 9.52 -30.21 -2.50
C PRO A 117 9.01 -29.18 -3.49
N GLY A 118 7.73 -29.26 -3.87
CA GLY A 118 7.13 -28.34 -4.84
C GLY A 118 7.51 -28.55 -6.30
N SER A 119 8.17 -29.66 -6.65
CA SER A 119 8.47 -30.04 -8.04
C SER A 119 7.23 -30.24 -8.92
N ARG A 120 6.08 -30.54 -8.29
CA ARG A 120 4.75 -30.68 -8.88
C ARG A 120 3.79 -29.65 -8.28
N PRO A 121 3.80 -28.39 -8.76
CA PRO A 121 2.94 -27.35 -8.21
C PRO A 121 1.44 -27.71 -8.25
N GLU A 122 0.98 -28.45 -9.25
CA GLU A 122 -0.40 -28.93 -9.37
C GLU A 122 -0.88 -29.73 -8.16
N ASP A 123 0.01 -30.53 -7.57
CA ASP A 123 -0.29 -31.42 -6.43
C ASP A 123 -0.23 -30.68 -5.08
N LEU A 124 0.28 -29.44 -5.06
CA LEU A 124 0.39 -28.67 -3.82
C LEU A 124 -1.00 -28.29 -3.29
N PRO A 125 -1.26 -28.52 -1.98
CA PRO A 125 -2.48 -28.05 -1.35
C PRO A 125 -2.53 -26.53 -1.35
N ILE A 126 -3.73 -25.97 -1.21
CA ILE A 126 -3.87 -24.54 -0.95
C ILE A 126 -3.27 -24.25 0.42
N GLN A 127 -2.25 -23.40 0.48
CA GLN A 127 -1.71 -22.91 1.74
C GLN A 127 -2.75 -22.02 2.41
N ALA A 128 -3.35 -22.51 3.48
CA ALA A 128 -4.36 -21.80 4.25
C ALA A 128 -3.76 -20.56 4.96
N LEU A 129 -4.63 -19.60 5.25
CA LEU A 129 -4.32 -18.51 6.17
C LEU A 129 -4.30 -19.04 7.60
N GLU A 130 -3.23 -18.69 8.31
CA GLU A 130 -3.01 -19.01 9.72
C GLU A 130 -3.39 -17.79 10.57
N GLY A 131 -4.03 -18.01 11.71
CA GLY A 131 -4.39 -16.94 12.63
C GLY A 131 -5.60 -17.32 13.50
N SER A 132 -5.89 -16.46 14.45
CA SER A 132 -7.04 -16.57 15.34
C SER A 132 -8.36 -16.54 14.57
N PRO A 133 -9.40 -17.25 15.03
CA PRO A 133 -10.72 -17.22 14.39
C PRO A 133 -11.29 -15.81 14.23
N GLU A 134 -10.93 -14.88 15.13
CA GLU A 134 -11.35 -13.48 15.03
C GLU A 134 -10.76 -12.77 13.81
N VAL A 135 -9.44 -12.86 13.61
CA VAL A 135 -8.78 -12.22 12.47
C VAL A 135 -9.24 -12.84 11.15
N LEU A 136 -9.34 -14.17 11.10
CA LEU A 136 -9.83 -14.87 9.91
C LEU A 136 -11.28 -14.50 9.58
N ARG A 137 -12.16 -14.32 10.58
CA ARG A 137 -13.53 -13.80 10.37
C ARG A 137 -13.53 -12.38 9.81
N ARG A 138 -12.63 -11.49 10.25
CA ARG A 138 -12.50 -10.13 9.69
C ARG A 138 -12.07 -10.18 8.22
N ILE A 139 -11.09 -11.01 7.86
CA ILE A 139 -10.66 -11.19 6.46
C ILE A 139 -11.81 -11.76 5.62
N ARG A 140 -12.51 -12.78 6.12
CA ARG A 140 -13.73 -13.32 5.47
C ARG A 140 -14.78 -12.23 5.25
N SER A 141 -15.00 -11.37 6.24
CA SER A 141 -15.93 -10.25 6.15
C SER A 141 -15.55 -9.27 5.03
N VAL A 142 -14.25 -8.96 4.87
CA VAL A 142 -13.76 -8.14 3.75
C VAL A 142 -14.12 -8.76 2.40
N MET A 143 -13.90 -10.06 2.24
CA MET A 143 -14.26 -10.74 0.99
C MET A 143 -15.78 -10.81 0.78
N ASN A 144 -16.56 -10.96 1.85
CA ASN A 144 -18.02 -10.94 1.79
C ASN A 144 -18.57 -9.56 1.39
N ARG A 145 -17.95 -8.47 1.85
CA ARG A 145 -18.30 -7.11 1.41
C ARG A 145 -18.17 -6.98 -0.11
N ALA A 146 -17.07 -7.45 -0.68
CA ALA A 146 -16.88 -7.44 -2.13
C ALA A 146 -17.93 -8.29 -2.87
N LYS A 147 -18.25 -9.48 -2.36
CA LYS A 147 -19.33 -10.34 -2.92
C LYS A 147 -20.71 -9.68 -2.88
N GLN A 148 -20.97 -8.84 -1.88
CA GLN A 148 -22.19 -8.05 -1.73
C GLN A 148 -22.19 -6.78 -2.60
N GLY A 149 -21.16 -6.58 -3.44
CA GLY A 149 -21.04 -5.40 -4.29
C GLY A 149 -20.66 -4.13 -3.53
N LEU A 150 -20.06 -4.24 -2.34
CA LEU A 150 -19.51 -3.08 -1.64
C LEU A 150 -18.09 -2.81 -2.12
N ALA A 151 -17.75 -1.53 -2.27
CA ALA A 151 -16.39 -1.14 -2.64
C ALA A 151 -15.37 -1.62 -1.61
N THR A 152 -14.38 -2.36 -2.09
CA THR A 152 -13.42 -3.07 -1.23
C THR A 152 -12.01 -2.89 -1.76
N ARG A 153 -11.16 -2.19 -1.00
CA ARG A 153 -9.76 -1.96 -1.35
C ARG A 153 -8.84 -2.89 -0.58
N LEU A 154 -7.97 -3.58 -1.30
CA LEU A 154 -6.88 -4.39 -0.75
C LEU A 154 -5.56 -3.70 -1.07
N SER A 155 -4.83 -3.28 -0.03
CA SER A 155 -3.56 -2.57 -0.21
C SER A 155 -2.38 -3.46 0.12
N PHE A 156 -1.59 -3.83 -0.91
CA PHE A 156 -0.41 -4.68 -0.74
C PHE A 156 0.85 -3.81 -0.62
N PHE A 157 1.55 -3.97 0.49
CA PHE A 157 2.87 -3.40 0.73
C PHE A 157 3.93 -4.48 0.62
N GLY A 158 5.13 -4.11 0.17
CA GLY A 158 6.23 -5.07 0.16
C GLY A 158 7.47 -4.59 -0.54
N ALA A 159 8.27 -5.55 -0.97
CA ALA A 159 9.51 -5.30 -1.69
C ALA A 159 9.40 -5.60 -3.20
N SER A 160 10.35 -6.36 -3.74
CA SER A 160 10.42 -6.68 -5.17
C SER A 160 9.30 -7.59 -5.66
N HIS A 161 8.81 -8.54 -4.85
CA HIS A 161 7.71 -9.44 -5.22
C HIS A 161 6.40 -8.65 -5.46
N THR A 162 6.06 -7.74 -4.54
CA THR A 162 4.94 -6.79 -4.68
C THR A 162 5.18 -5.79 -5.81
N GLY A 163 6.35 -5.13 -5.83
CA GLY A 163 6.67 -4.08 -6.82
C GLY A 163 6.90 -4.59 -8.24
N ALA A 164 6.94 -5.90 -8.44
CA ALA A 164 6.90 -6.50 -9.77
C ALA A 164 5.51 -6.42 -10.41
N ASP A 165 4.46 -6.27 -9.60
CA ASP A 165 3.04 -6.29 -9.95
C ASP A 165 2.61 -7.50 -10.82
N LEU A 166 3.33 -8.62 -10.71
CA LEU A 166 2.99 -9.87 -11.39
C LEU A 166 2.13 -10.77 -10.50
N TRP A 167 2.39 -10.75 -9.19
CA TRP A 167 1.61 -11.46 -8.18
C TRP A 167 0.34 -10.67 -7.83
N THR A 168 0.51 -9.43 -7.37
CA THR A 168 -0.60 -8.51 -7.06
C THR A 168 -1.45 -8.20 -8.28
N GLY A 169 -0.85 -8.00 -9.47
CA GLY A 169 -1.60 -7.81 -10.70
C GLY A 169 -2.45 -9.02 -11.09
N ARG A 170 -2.00 -10.25 -10.78
CA ARG A 170 -2.83 -11.45 -10.99
C ARG A 170 -3.98 -11.52 -10.00
N ILE A 171 -3.72 -11.25 -8.72
CA ILE A 171 -4.74 -11.15 -7.67
C ILE A 171 -5.80 -10.11 -8.07
N ARG A 172 -5.37 -8.92 -8.50
CA ARG A 172 -6.24 -7.84 -8.99
C ARG A 172 -7.21 -8.35 -10.05
N ARG A 173 -6.69 -8.95 -11.13
CA ARG A 173 -7.52 -9.47 -12.22
C ARG A 173 -8.54 -10.50 -11.74
N LEU A 174 -8.11 -11.51 -10.97
CA LEU A 174 -8.99 -12.56 -10.47
C LEU A 174 -10.13 -12.01 -9.63
N LEU A 175 -9.82 -11.11 -8.71
CA LEU A 175 -10.80 -10.52 -7.81
C LEU A 175 -11.75 -9.57 -8.54
N GLN A 176 -11.24 -8.79 -9.50
CA GLN A 176 -12.07 -7.90 -10.32
C GLN A 176 -12.98 -8.65 -11.29
N ASP A 177 -12.49 -9.73 -11.90
CA ASP A 177 -13.30 -10.59 -12.79
C ASP A 177 -14.48 -11.22 -12.03
N ARG A 178 -14.33 -11.48 -10.73
CA ARG A 178 -15.36 -12.11 -9.88
C ARG A 178 -16.30 -11.13 -9.20
N HIS A 179 -15.77 -10.00 -8.72
CA HIS A 179 -16.50 -9.11 -7.81
C HIS A 179 -16.75 -7.71 -8.38
N GLY A 180 -16.17 -7.38 -9.54
CA GLY A 180 -16.29 -6.07 -10.17
C GLY A 180 -14.97 -5.29 -10.14
N ASP A 181 -14.74 -4.52 -11.20
CA ASP A 181 -13.54 -3.71 -11.42
C ASP A 181 -13.73 -2.28 -10.91
N LEU A 182 -13.06 -1.93 -9.80
CA LEU A 182 -13.01 -0.56 -9.27
C LEU A 182 -11.80 0.25 -9.76
N GLY A 183 -11.12 -0.20 -10.82
CA GLY A 183 -9.94 0.46 -11.37
C GLY A 183 -8.62 -0.17 -10.91
N HIS A 184 -7.52 0.37 -11.41
CA HIS A 184 -6.18 -0.17 -11.15
C HIS A 184 -5.72 0.03 -9.70
N GLY A 185 -6.12 1.14 -9.07
CA GLY A 185 -5.61 1.56 -7.77
C GLY A 185 -4.33 2.38 -7.85
N PHE A 186 -3.56 2.35 -6.78
CA PHE A 186 -2.38 3.18 -6.55
C PHE A 186 -1.21 2.80 -7.47
N ILE A 187 -0.63 3.81 -8.12
CA ILE A 187 0.58 3.72 -8.94
C ILE A 187 1.33 5.07 -8.92
N LEU A 188 2.65 5.07 -9.12
CA LEU A 188 3.39 6.32 -9.33
C LEU A 188 3.25 6.81 -10.79
N PRO A 189 3.08 8.13 -11.00
CA PRO A 189 3.02 8.72 -12.34
C PRO A 189 4.38 8.79 -13.03
N ALA A 190 5.47 8.61 -12.28
CA ALA A 190 6.83 8.49 -12.79
C ALA A 190 7.52 7.27 -12.16
N ALA A 191 8.30 6.55 -12.97
CA ALA A 191 8.99 5.34 -12.55
C ALA A 191 9.99 5.58 -11.39
N LEU A 192 9.81 4.86 -10.30
CA LEU A 192 10.71 4.90 -9.13
C LEU A 192 12.14 4.41 -9.44
N TYR A 193 12.25 3.47 -10.38
CA TYR A 193 13.51 2.88 -10.82
C TYR A 193 13.34 2.25 -12.21
N ARG A 194 14.46 1.90 -12.86
CA ARG A 194 14.43 1.19 -14.13
C ARG A 194 13.65 -0.13 -14.04
N GLY A 195 12.66 -0.28 -14.91
CA GLY A 195 11.78 -1.45 -14.94
C GLY A 195 10.68 -1.43 -13.88
N TYR A 196 10.40 -0.28 -13.26
CA TYR A 196 9.13 -0.03 -12.59
C TYR A 196 7.98 -0.21 -13.57
N ARG A 197 6.86 -0.78 -13.11
CA ARG A 197 5.69 -1.12 -13.92
C ARG A 197 4.46 -1.25 -13.03
N GLY A 198 3.29 -1.01 -13.61
CA GLY A 198 2.01 -1.52 -13.11
C GLY A 198 1.44 -2.48 -14.16
N ALA A 199 0.88 -3.60 -13.72
CA ALA A 199 0.08 -4.45 -14.60
C ALA A 199 -1.20 -3.71 -14.99
N ASP A 200 -1.57 -3.77 -16.27
CA ASP A 200 -2.84 -3.21 -16.77
C ASP A 200 -2.94 -1.68 -16.70
N VAL A 201 -1.79 -1.00 -16.65
CA VAL A 201 -1.65 0.46 -16.80
C VAL A 201 -0.46 0.75 -17.71
N ASN A 202 -0.60 1.77 -18.55
CA ASN A 202 0.49 2.33 -19.34
C ASN A 202 1.10 3.52 -18.60
N LEU A 203 2.43 3.53 -18.48
CA LEU A 203 3.19 4.61 -17.83
C LEU A 203 4.15 5.25 -18.85
N CYS A 204 4.37 6.55 -18.69
CA CYS A 204 5.42 7.28 -19.40
C CYS A 204 5.92 8.41 -18.51
N ARG A 205 7.19 8.78 -18.66
CA ARG A 205 7.78 9.92 -17.95
C ARG A 205 9.06 10.39 -18.63
N THR A 206 9.48 11.61 -18.33
CA THR A 206 10.87 12.06 -18.54
C THR A 206 11.81 11.47 -17.50
N GLU A 207 13.12 11.49 -17.77
CA GLU A 207 14.11 10.97 -16.83
C GLU A 207 14.36 11.88 -15.61
N GLY A 208 13.98 13.16 -15.67
CA GLY A 208 14.32 14.21 -14.69
C GLY A 208 13.62 14.13 -13.33
N TRP A 209 12.58 13.31 -13.19
CA TRP A 209 11.95 13.07 -11.89
C TRP A 209 12.92 12.45 -10.87
N LEU A 210 13.09 13.13 -9.74
CA LEU A 210 13.81 12.60 -8.60
C LEU A 210 12.91 11.59 -7.86
N ALA A 211 13.27 10.31 -7.93
CA ALA A 211 12.66 9.24 -7.17
C ALA A 211 13.26 9.13 -5.76
N ASP A 212 12.41 8.97 -4.75
CA ASP A 212 12.81 8.91 -3.34
C ASP A 212 12.13 7.78 -2.54
N TRP A 213 12.86 7.26 -1.56
CA TRP A 213 12.46 6.25 -0.58
C TRP A 213 13.56 6.12 0.49
N VAL A 214 13.23 5.50 1.63
CA VAL A 214 14.19 5.31 2.74
C VAL A 214 15.46 4.58 2.29
N GLY A 215 16.61 5.25 2.45
CA GLY A 215 17.94 4.73 2.08
C GLY A 215 18.32 4.94 0.61
N LYS A 216 17.60 5.79 -0.13
CA LYS A 216 18.00 6.25 -1.46
C LYS A 216 19.16 7.24 -1.35
N LYS A 217 20.33 6.89 -1.89
CA LYS A 217 21.60 7.67 -1.75
C LYS A 217 21.48 9.16 -2.14
N ASN A 218 20.66 9.47 -3.15
CA ASN A 218 20.45 10.84 -3.64
C ASN A 218 18.98 11.23 -3.51
N GLY A 219 18.27 10.67 -2.53
CA GLY A 219 16.89 11.06 -2.21
C GLY A 219 16.88 12.30 -1.32
N HIS A 220 15.68 12.80 -0.98
CA HIS A 220 15.56 13.90 -0.02
C HIS A 220 15.99 13.46 1.38
N GLY A 221 15.66 12.22 1.75
CA GLY A 221 16.07 11.65 3.04
C GLY A 221 15.35 12.25 4.25
N ASP A 222 14.24 12.96 4.03
CA ASP A 222 13.42 13.65 5.04
C ASP A 222 12.27 12.80 5.60
N GLY A 223 11.99 11.64 5.00
CA GLY A 223 10.89 10.75 5.39
C GLY A 223 9.51 11.16 4.86
N LEU A 224 9.41 12.27 4.11
CA LEU A 224 8.17 12.73 3.47
C LEU A 224 7.88 11.87 2.23
N LEU A 225 7.33 10.69 2.48
CA LEU A 225 7.21 9.59 1.52
C LEU A 225 5.77 9.08 1.32
N GLY A 226 4.79 9.80 1.88
CA GLY A 226 3.37 9.53 1.70
C GLY A 226 2.91 8.14 2.17
N PRO A 227 1.76 7.63 1.67
CA PRO A 227 1.19 6.37 2.13
C PRO A 227 2.01 5.13 1.75
N ALA A 228 2.85 5.22 0.72
CA ALA A 228 3.50 4.07 0.09
C ALA A 228 5.01 3.98 0.36
N GLY A 229 5.57 4.91 1.14
CA GLY A 229 7.01 4.95 1.43
C GLY A 229 7.88 5.35 0.24
N MET A 230 7.29 5.98 -0.76
CA MET A 230 7.95 6.39 -1.98
C MET A 230 7.39 7.71 -2.50
N SER A 231 8.22 8.50 -3.15
CA SER A 231 7.79 9.72 -3.83
C SER A 231 8.59 9.97 -5.10
N VAL A 232 8.04 10.82 -5.96
CA VAL A 232 8.74 11.40 -7.11
C VAL A 232 8.58 12.91 -7.08
N SER A 233 9.65 13.65 -7.39
CA SER A 233 9.64 15.12 -7.35
C SER A 233 10.35 15.74 -8.54
N SER A 234 9.93 16.93 -8.94
CA SER A 234 10.65 17.79 -9.89
C SER A 234 10.19 19.24 -9.75
N ALA A 235 11.09 20.16 -10.10
CA ALA A 235 10.81 21.58 -10.29
C ALA A 235 10.94 21.99 -11.76
N ASN A 236 11.35 21.10 -12.66
CA ASN A 236 11.59 21.41 -14.07
C ASN A 236 10.28 21.34 -14.87
N PRO A 237 9.83 22.42 -15.53
CA PRO A 237 8.60 22.39 -16.34
C PRO A 237 8.71 21.52 -17.61
N GLY A 238 9.93 21.13 -17.99
CA GLY A 238 10.18 20.14 -19.02
C GLY A 238 9.81 18.70 -18.60
N ASP A 239 9.77 18.41 -17.30
CA ASP A 239 9.44 17.08 -16.81
C ASP A 239 7.94 16.78 -16.87
N PHE A 240 7.61 15.54 -17.20
CA PHE A 240 6.24 15.03 -17.11
C PHE A 240 6.22 13.57 -16.69
N GLY A 241 5.10 13.15 -16.12
CA GLY A 241 4.74 11.75 -15.92
C GLY A 241 3.28 11.57 -16.32
N TRP A 242 2.90 10.40 -16.82
CA TRP A 242 1.50 10.06 -17.01
C TRP A 242 1.16 8.68 -16.47
N VAL A 243 -0.12 8.53 -16.13
CA VAL A 243 -0.78 7.25 -15.93
C VAL A 243 -1.90 7.13 -16.94
N GLU A 244 -2.08 5.95 -17.53
CA GLU A 244 -3.07 5.73 -18.57
C GLU A 244 -3.65 4.32 -18.47
N THR A 245 -4.96 4.22 -18.67
CA THR A 245 -5.64 2.92 -18.85
C THR A 245 -4.94 2.06 -19.91
N THR A 246 -4.84 0.74 -19.70
CA THR A 246 -4.06 -0.08 -20.64
C THR A 246 -4.68 -0.12 -22.03
N ARG A 247 -3.81 -0.31 -23.02
CA ARG A 247 -4.21 -0.50 -24.43
C ARG A 247 -4.08 -1.96 -24.88
N GLN A 248 -3.56 -2.83 -24.03
CA GLN A 248 -2.95 -4.09 -24.46
C GLN A 248 -3.77 -5.34 -24.15
N ASN A 249 -4.70 -5.28 -23.19
CA ASN A 249 -5.45 -6.44 -22.71
C ASN A 249 -6.83 -6.01 -22.16
N PRO A 250 -7.79 -6.91 -21.84
CA PRO A 250 -9.14 -6.50 -21.46
C PRO A 250 -9.27 -5.87 -20.07
N HIS A 251 -8.34 -6.14 -19.15
CA HIS A 251 -8.33 -5.59 -17.78
C HIS A 251 -7.79 -4.15 -17.77
N GLY A 252 -8.23 -3.28 -16.84
CA GLY A 252 -7.67 -1.93 -16.68
C GLY A 252 -7.97 -0.94 -17.82
N ARG A 253 -9.07 -1.17 -18.56
CA ARG A 253 -9.48 -0.37 -19.73
C ARG A 253 -10.23 0.91 -19.41
N LYS A 254 -10.68 1.07 -18.17
CA LYS A 254 -11.57 2.13 -17.76
C LYS A 254 -11.13 2.74 -16.44
N VAL A 255 -11.45 4.02 -16.29
CA VAL A 255 -11.27 4.82 -15.08
C VAL A 255 -12.37 5.88 -15.09
N SER A 256 -12.92 6.22 -13.94
CA SER A 256 -13.86 7.34 -13.76
C SER A 256 -13.37 8.38 -12.74
N LYS A 257 -12.29 8.07 -12.02
CA LYS A 257 -11.70 8.95 -11.04
C LYS A 257 -10.19 8.75 -10.94
N PHE A 258 -9.42 9.83 -10.94
CA PHE A 258 -8.03 9.83 -10.50
C PHE A 258 -7.92 10.53 -9.15
N ILE A 259 -7.14 9.99 -8.23
CA ILE A 259 -6.81 10.65 -6.96
C ILE A 259 -5.30 10.85 -6.93
N VAL A 260 -4.85 12.08 -7.18
CA VAL A 260 -3.43 12.43 -7.10
C VAL A 260 -3.10 12.82 -5.66
N MET A 261 -2.05 12.22 -5.11
CA MET A 261 -1.55 12.52 -3.78
C MET A 261 -0.24 13.29 -3.91
N ALA A 262 -0.23 14.55 -3.47
CA ALA A 262 0.92 15.44 -3.53
C ALA A 262 1.29 15.95 -2.13
N LEU A 263 2.50 16.49 -2.00
CA LEU A 263 2.96 17.18 -0.80
C LEU A 263 2.67 18.68 -0.93
N ASN A 264 1.83 19.19 -0.04
CA ASN A 264 1.83 20.61 0.27
C ASN A 264 3.08 20.93 1.09
N GLN A 265 3.82 21.98 0.71
CA GLN A 265 5.07 22.35 1.36
C GLN A 265 5.42 23.83 1.22
N PRO A 266 6.28 24.36 2.12
CA PRO A 266 6.92 25.65 1.93
C PRO A 266 7.63 25.71 0.58
N ALA A 267 7.46 26.83 -0.12
CA ALA A 267 7.99 27.03 -1.48
C ALA A 267 7.54 25.99 -2.54
N GLY A 268 6.44 25.26 -2.29
CA GLY A 268 5.84 24.37 -3.27
C GLY A 268 5.48 25.07 -4.59
N GLY A 269 5.69 24.37 -5.71
CA GLY A 269 5.33 24.83 -7.04
C GLY A 269 3.86 24.61 -7.37
N HIS A 270 3.48 24.93 -8.60
CA HIS A 270 2.21 24.47 -9.17
C HIS A 270 2.40 23.14 -9.89
N LEU A 271 1.46 22.22 -9.63
CA LEU A 271 1.25 21.01 -10.40
C LEU A 271 0.29 21.32 -11.56
N GLU A 272 0.74 21.08 -12.78
CA GLU A 272 -0.09 21.11 -13.98
C GLU A 272 -0.65 19.71 -14.25
N LEU A 273 -1.97 19.61 -14.44
CA LEU A 273 -2.69 18.36 -14.69
C LEU A 273 -3.44 18.47 -16.01
N ARG A 274 -3.34 17.42 -16.85
CA ARG A 274 -4.09 17.34 -18.10
C ARG A 274 -4.68 15.96 -18.29
N VAL A 275 -6.01 15.90 -18.42
CA VAL A 275 -6.74 14.68 -18.82
C VAL A 275 -6.86 14.67 -20.33
N ASP A 276 -6.35 13.62 -20.97
CA ASP A 276 -6.34 13.42 -22.42
C ASP A 276 -5.84 14.65 -23.18
N ASN A 277 -6.64 15.17 -24.12
CA ASN A 277 -6.37 16.40 -24.88
C ASN A 277 -7.10 17.62 -24.30
N GLY A 278 -7.55 17.54 -23.05
CA GLY A 278 -8.26 18.62 -22.36
C GLY A 278 -7.36 19.81 -22.00
N LYS A 279 -7.99 20.84 -21.42
CA LYS A 279 -7.28 22.02 -20.90
C LYS A 279 -6.43 21.65 -19.68
N VAL A 280 -5.22 22.20 -19.62
CA VAL A 280 -4.36 22.10 -18.44
C VAL A 280 -5.03 22.80 -17.26
N GLN A 281 -5.11 22.11 -16.13
CA GLN A 281 -5.47 22.66 -14.83
C GLN A 281 -4.20 22.88 -14.02
N ARG A 282 -4.17 23.93 -13.18
CA ARG A 282 -3.05 24.23 -12.30
C ARG A 282 -3.51 24.17 -10.85
N VAL A 283 -2.78 23.44 -10.02
CA VAL A 283 -3.04 23.32 -8.59
C VAL A 283 -1.76 23.72 -7.85
N SER A 284 -1.85 24.69 -6.95
CA SER A 284 -0.73 25.07 -6.08
C SER A 284 -0.48 23.98 -5.04
N THR A 285 0.79 23.62 -4.81
CA THR A 285 1.21 22.78 -3.67
C THR A 285 1.98 23.59 -2.61
N ARG A 286 1.81 24.91 -2.62
CA ARG A 286 2.43 25.82 -1.64
C ARG A 286 1.60 25.87 -0.36
N ALA A 287 2.23 25.61 0.78
CA ALA A 287 1.66 25.75 2.10
C ALA A 287 2.73 26.14 3.13
N ASP A 288 2.33 26.55 4.33
CA ASP A 288 3.28 26.86 5.41
C ASP A 288 3.77 25.60 6.15
N SER A 289 3.08 24.48 5.97
CA SER A 289 3.32 23.18 6.61
C SER A 289 3.42 22.05 5.58
N HIS A 290 4.00 20.91 6.01
CA HIS A 290 3.99 19.67 5.24
C HIS A 290 2.68 18.92 5.45
N GLU A 291 1.86 18.81 4.40
CA GLU A 291 0.55 18.18 4.48
C GLU A 291 0.25 17.37 3.23
N LEU A 292 -0.61 16.35 3.36
CA LEU A 292 -1.10 15.61 2.21
C LEU A 292 -2.11 16.48 1.45
N HIS A 293 -1.86 16.72 0.16
CA HIS A 293 -2.84 17.28 -0.76
C HIS A 293 -3.41 16.18 -1.63
N THR A 294 -4.72 15.94 -1.49
CA THR A 294 -5.47 15.00 -2.32
C THR A 294 -6.21 15.76 -3.41
N ILE A 295 -5.88 15.48 -4.67
CA ILE A 295 -6.52 16.11 -5.84
C ILE A 295 -7.35 15.05 -6.55
N GLU A 296 -8.66 15.14 -6.42
CA GLU A 296 -9.62 14.25 -7.06
C GLU A 296 -10.03 14.79 -8.42
N ILE A 297 -9.94 13.95 -9.44
CA ILE A 297 -10.26 14.27 -10.83
C ILE A 297 -11.33 13.30 -11.30
N GLN A 298 -12.56 13.77 -11.43
CA GLN A 298 -13.68 12.99 -11.93
C GLN A 298 -13.74 13.08 -13.45
N VAL A 299 -13.83 11.92 -14.11
CA VAL A 299 -13.94 11.78 -15.58
C VAL A 299 -15.08 10.81 -15.90
N VAL A 300 -15.62 10.90 -17.11
CA VAL A 300 -16.61 9.91 -17.59
C VAL A 300 -15.97 8.51 -17.59
N ASP A 301 -16.68 7.47 -17.14
CA ASP A 301 -16.11 6.10 -17.11
C ASP A 301 -15.66 5.65 -18.52
N GLY A 302 -14.34 5.47 -18.68
CA GLY A 302 -13.78 5.21 -20.00
C GLY A 302 -12.25 5.18 -20.02
N PRO A 303 -11.66 5.03 -21.22
CA PRO A 303 -10.22 5.07 -21.38
C PRO A 303 -9.72 6.52 -21.24
N HIS A 304 -8.83 6.75 -20.28
CA HIS A 304 -8.23 8.06 -20.05
C HIS A 304 -6.73 7.97 -19.78
N ARG A 305 -6.06 9.10 -20.05
CA ARG A 305 -4.69 9.42 -19.66
C ARG A 305 -4.70 10.66 -18.77
N LEU A 306 -4.00 10.59 -17.64
CA LEU A 306 -3.67 11.75 -16.81
C LEU A 306 -2.18 12.06 -16.94
N GLU A 307 -1.85 13.22 -17.49
CA GLU A 307 -0.49 13.77 -17.53
C GLU A 307 -0.31 14.79 -16.40
N LEU A 308 0.85 14.72 -15.73
CA LEU A 308 1.24 15.55 -14.59
C LEU A 308 2.61 16.19 -14.87
N ARG A 309 2.73 17.51 -14.62
CA ARG A 309 3.95 18.29 -14.87
C ARG A 309 4.17 19.33 -13.76
N PRO A 310 5.42 19.62 -13.35
CA PRO A 310 5.70 20.85 -12.60
C PRO A 310 5.48 22.08 -13.49
N ALA A 311 5.06 23.21 -12.93
CA ALA A 311 4.92 24.47 -13.68
C ALA A 311 6.21 25.30 -13.77
N GLY A 312 7.26 24.91 -13.02
CA GLY A 312 8.56 25.60 -13.02
C GLY A 312 8.74 26.72 -12.00
N ASP A 313 7.81 26.86 -11.05
CA ASP A 313 7.79 27.91 -10.02
C ASP A 313 7.97 27.38 -8.58
N GLY A 314 8.48 26.15 -8.47
CA GLY A 314 8.80 25.46 -7.22
C GLY A 314 8.83 23.94 -7.42
N GLU A 315 9.34 23.21 -6.42
CA GLU A 315 9.28 21.74 -6.45
C GLU A 315 7.85 21.27 -6.23
N VAL A 316 7.42 20.31 -7.06
CA VAL A 316 6.24 19.49 -6.81
C VAL A 316 6.69 18.08 -6.47
N ARG A 317 6.17 17.54 -5.37
CA ARG A 317 6.41 16.17 -4.93
C ARG A 317 5.11 15.38 -4.91
N LEU A 318 5.12 14.24 -5.60
CA LEU A 318 3.98 13.35 -5.77
C LEU A 318 4.24 12.05 -5.02
N PHE A 319 3.26 11.61 -4.25
CA PHE A 319 3.26 10.32 -3.57
C PHE A 319 2.64 9.21 -4.40
N GLY A 320 1.74 9.54 -5.33
CA GLY A 320 1.14 8.57 -6.24
C GLY A 320 -0.17 9.06 -6.84
N VAL A 321 -0.76 8.19 -7.66
CA VAL A 321 -2.09 8.36 -8.25
C VAL A 321 -2.87 7.09 -8.01
N SER A 322 -4.07 7.19 -7.46
CA SER A 322 -5.06 6.10 -7.49
C SER A 322 -5.93 6.25 -8.72
N MET A 323 -5.99 5.22 -9.57
CA MET A 323 -6.91 5.14 -10.71
C MET A 323 -8.12 4.29 -10.32
N GLU A 324 -9.29 4.93 -10.19
CA GLU A 324 -10.50 4.32 -9.62
C GLU A 324 -11.70 4.40 -10.58
N ARG A 325 -12.68 3.54 -10.31
CA ARG A 325 -14.01 3.56 -10.92
C ARG A 325 -15.04 3.66 -9.80
N GLU A 326 -16.16 4.34 -10.08
CA GLU A 326 -17.30 4.38 -9.16
C GLU A 326 -18.08 3.06 -9.18
N GLY A 327 -18.78 2.76 -8.09
CA GLY A 327 -19.68 1.62 -7.97
C GLY A 327 -19.16 0.51 -7.06
N SER A 328 -19.42 -0.72 -7.45
CA SER A 328 -19.17 -1.94 -6.67
C SER A 328 -17.94 -2.71 -7.17
N GLY A 329 -17.18 -3.30 -6.25
CA GLY A 329 -16.17 -4.32 -6.60
C GLY A 329 -14.89 -4.20 -5.80
N ILE A 330 -13.77 -4.60 -6.42
CA ILE A 330 -12.47 -4.67 -5.78
C ILE A 330 -11.43 -3.77 -6.47
N LEU A 331 -10.60 -3.15 -5.64
CA LEU A 331 -9.39 -2.45 -6.03
C LEU A 331 -8.19 -3.09 -5.31
N VAL A 332 -7.08 -3.28 -6.03
CA VAL A 332 -5.87 -3.90 -5.47
C VAL A 332 -4.64 -3.03 -5.73
N ASP A 333 -4.11 -2.40 -4.68
CA ASP A 333 -2.90 -1.58 -4.75
C ASP A 333 -1.64 -2.44 -4.67
N ALA A 334 -0.58 -2.05 -5.40
CA ALA A 334 0.73 -2.71 -5.37
C ALA A 334 1.85 -1.72 -4.98
N MET A 335 2.04 -1.53 -3.68
CA MET A 335 3.00 -0.59 -3.09
C MET A 335 4.30 -1.30 -2.70
N GLY A 336 5.09 -1.67 -3.72
CA GLY A 336 6.34 -2.41 -3.54
C GLY A 336 7.61 -1.65 -3.89
N ILE A 337 8.58 -1.60 -2.96
CA ILE A 337 9.89 -0.94 -3.19
C ILE A 337 11.01 -1.98 -3.18
N ARG A 338 11.68 -2.15 -4.33
CA ARG A 338 12.73 -3.17 -4.51
C ARG A 338 13.83 -3.07 -3.44
N GLY A 339 14.15 -4.23 -2.86
CA GLY A 339 15.25 -4.37 -1.91
C GLY A 339 15.05 -3.64 -0.58
N ARG A 340 13.80 -3.29 -0.22
CA ARG A 340 13.47 -2.70 1.09
C ARG A 340 12.97 -3.77 2.05
N THR A 341 13.07 -3.43 3.33
CA THR A 341 12.62 -4.21 4.48
C THR A 341 11.52 -3.46 5.21
N MET A 342 10.74 -4.13 6.04
CA MET A 342 9.62 -3.54 6.79
C MET A 342 10.07 -2.38 7.69
N LYS A 343 11.27 -2.44 8.28
CA LYS A 343 11.79 -1.39 9.18
C LYS A 343 11.91 0.00 8.54
N THR A 344 11.83 0.11 7.21
CA THR A 344 11.77 1.43 6.56
C THR A 344 10.53 2.22 6.94
N TRP A 345 9.45 1.56 7.35
CA TRP A 345 8.21 2.21 7.81
C TRP A 345 8.41 3.11 9.02
N LEU A 346 9.40 2.80 9.86
CA LEU A 346 9.78 3.58 11.04
C LEU A 346 10.37 4.95 10.70
N LYS A 347 10.69 5.19 9.41
CA LYS A 347 11.27 6.44 8.91
C LYS A 347 10.30 7.27 8.09
N TRP A 348 9.07 6.80 7.91
CA TRP A 348 8.05 7.59 7.22
C TRP A 348 7.52 8.65 8.16
N ASP A 349 7.25 9.84 7.62
CA ASP A 349 6.52 10.85 8.36
C ASP A 349 5.15 10.32 8.79
N LYS A 350 4.87 10.43 10.09
CA LYS A 350 3.71 9.78 10.71
C LYS A 350 2.40 10.41 10.25
N GLN A 351 2.37 11.73 10.10
CA GLN A 351 1.16 12.47 9.73
C GLN A 351 0.81 12.22 8.27
N LEU A 352 1.79 12.32 7.36
CA LEU A 352 1.59 12.05 5.93
C LEU A 352 1.23 10.59 5.66
N ALA A 353 1.89 9.64 6.34
CA ALA A 353 1.57 8.22 6.18
C ALA A 353 0.15 7.91 6.68
N ALA A 354 -0.25 8.45 7.84
CA ALA A 354 -1.60 8.28 8.37
C ALA A 354 -2.66 8.91 7.46
N ALA A 355 -2.45 10.16 7.05
CA ALA A 355 -3.36 10.87 6.13
C ALA A 355 -3.50 10.14 4.80
N GLY A 356 -2.39 9.62 4.26
CA GLY A 356 -2.38 8.87 3.00
C GLY A 356 -3.11 7.54 3.11
N LEU A 357 -2.88 6.77 4.18
CA LEU A 357 -3.60 5.51 4.41
C LEU A 357 -5.09 5.75 4.61
N LYS A 358 -5.47 6.81 5.32
CA LYS A 358 -6.86 7.23 5.45
C LYS A 358 -7.48 7.65 4.12
N ALA A 359 -6.74 8.35 3.27
CA ALA A 359 -7.20 8.74 1.93
C ALA A 359 -7.36 7.53 1.00
N LEU A 360 -6.55 6.48 1.18
CA LEU A 360 -6.74 5.21 0.49
C LEU A 360 -7.90 4.40 1.09
N ASP A 361 -8.16 4.45 2.40
CA ASP A 361 -9.25 3.69 3.05
C ASP A 361 -9.20 2.17 2.73
N PRO A 362 -8.11 1.48 3.08
CA PRO A 362 -7.99 0.05 2.82
C PRO A 362 -8.95 -0.77 3.70
N ALA A 363 -9.65 -1.72 3.09
CA ALA A 363 -10.44 -2.73 3.81
C ALA A 363 -9.58 -3.91 4.29
N LEU A 364 -8.45 -4.18 3.63
CA LEU A 364 -7.47 -5.19 4.02
C LEU A 364 -6.07 -4.72 3.62
N VAL A 365 -5.10 -4.92 4.51
CA VAL A 365 -3.68 -4.65 4.25
C VAL A 365 -2.90 -5.95 4.13
N VAL A 366 -2.12 -6.13 3.06
CA VAL A 366 -1.22 -7.28 2.92
C VAL A 366 0.22 -6.80 2.97
N ILE A 367 1.05 -7.40 3.81
CA ILE A 367 2.42 -7.01 4.07
C ILE A 367 3.33 -8.16 3.63
N ALA A 368 4.03 -7.95 2.50
CA ALA A 368 4.89 -8.94 1.85
C ALA A 368 6.36 -8.50 1.87
N TYR A 369 6.94 -8.51 3.08
CA TYR A 369 8.38 -8.31 3.35
C TYR A 369 8.96 -9.59 3.97
N GLY A 370 10.28 -9.63 4.16
CA GLY A 370 10.99 -10.77 4.76
C GLY A 370 12.15 -11.27 3.89
N THR A 371 12.04 -11.22 2.56
CA THR A 371 13.09 -11.72 1.66
C THR A 371 14.41 -10.97 1.85
N ASN A 372 14.34 -9.64 2.03
CA ASN A 372 15.53 -8.81 2.21
C ASN A 372 16.04 -8.89 3.65
N GLU A 373 15.16 -8.98 4.63
CA GLU A 373 15.48 -9.22 6.04
C GLU A 373 16.25 -10.53 6.20
N ALA A 374 15.79 -11.59 5.53
CA ALA A 374 16.48 -12.88 5.47
C ALA A 374 17.83 -12.80 4.73
N SER A 375 18.12 -11.73 3.96
CA SER A 375 19.40 -11.61 3.26
C SER A 375 20.54 -11.11 4.15
N HIS A 376 20.22 -10.48 5.29
CA HIS A 376 21.21 -9.92 6.21
C HIS A 376 21.55 -10.95 7.31
N GLN A 377 22.67 -11.66 7.16
CA GLN A 377 23.09 -12.71 8.11
C GLN A 377 23.41 -12.17 9.51
N ASP A 378 23.91 -10.93 9.58
CA ASP A 378 24.23 -10.18 10.79
C ASP A 378 22.98 -9.64 11.53
N TYR A 379 21.84 -9.58 10.85
CA TYR A 379 20.60 -9.02 11.42
C TYR A 379 19.85 -10.04 12.26
N SER A 380 20.13 -10.12 13.56
CA SER A 380 19.62 -11.19 14.44
C SER A 380 18.09 -11.33 14.41
N MET A 381 17.57 -12.54 14.67
CA MET A 381 16.10 -12.73 14.73
C MET A 381 15.45 -11.95 15.88
N LYS A 382 16.21 -11.63 16.93
CA LYS A 382 15.76 -10.73 17.99
C LYS A 382 15.59 -9.31 17.45
N ASP A 383 16.62 -8.76 16.80
CA ASP A 383 16.54 -7.41 16.22
C ASP A 383 15.46 -7.33 15.13
N TYR A 384 15.28 -8.42 14.36
CA TYR A 384 14.20 -8.51 13.40
C TYR A 384 12.81 -8.49 14.05
N ARG A 385 12.62 -9.26 15.13
CA ARG A 385 11.39 -9.24 15.93
C ARG A 385 11.10 -7.84 16.45
N ASP A 386 12.09 -7.19 17.07
CA ASP A 386 11.94 -5.84 17.64
C ASP A 386 11.56 -4.81 16.55
N ASP A 387 12.23 -4.84 15.40
CA ASP A 387 11.92 -3.96 14.26
C ASP A 387 10.55 -4.24 13.64
N LEU A 388 10.14 -5.52 13.57
CA LEU A 388 8.83 -5.91 13.05
C LEU A 388 7.71 -5.48 14.00
N GLU A 389 7.86 -5.69 15.31
CA GLU A 389 6.92 -5.21 16.33
C GLU A 389 6.75 -3.68 16.24
N ALA A 390 7.85 -2.93 16.11
CA ALA A 390 7.78 -1.48 15.94
C ALA A 390 7.05 -1.08 14.64
N ALA A 391 7.31 -1.76 13.52
CA ALA A 391 6.70 -1.44 12.24
C ALA A 391 5.21 -1.82 12.19
N LEU A 392 4.80 -2.93 12.82
CA LEU A 392 3.39 -3.27 13.01
C LEU A 392 2.70 -2.32 14.00
N GLY A 393 3.43 -1.81 14.98
CA GLY A 393 2.97 -0.70 15.83
C GLY A 393 2.65 0.55 15.01
N GLU A 394 3.52 0.92 14.06
CA GLU A 394 3.25 2.03 13.13
C GLU A 394 2.04 1.76 12.23
N LEU A 395 1.79 0.52 11.79
CA LEU A 395 0.54 0.16 11.09
C LEU A 395 -0.68 0.43 11.98
N ARG A 396 -0.66 -0.05 13.24
CA ARG A 396 -1.79 0.09 14.17
C ARG A 396 -1.98 1.49 14.72
N ALA A 397 -0.95 2.33 14.70
CA ALA A 397 -1.10 3.76 14.94
C ALA A 397 -1.85 4.49 13.82
N ARG A 398 -1.96 3.89 12.62
CA ARG A 398 -2.52 4.53 11.41
C ARG A 398 -3.85 3.92 10.98
N LEU A 399 -4.07 2.64 11.30
CA LEU A 399 -5.28 1.90 10.95
C LEU A 399 -5.85 1.19 12.17
N PRO A 400 -7.18 1.22 12.35
CA PRO A 400 -7.83 0.57 13.48
C PRO A 400 -7.70 -0.96 13.36
N MET A 401 -7.82 -1.68 14.49
CA MET A 401 -7.64 -3.13 14.54
C MET A 401 -8.67 -3.88 13.66
N GLU A 402 -9.84 -3.29 13.46
CA GLU A 402 -10.95 -3.79 12.65
C GLU A 402 -10.58 -3.95 11.18
N VAL A 403 -9.60 -3.18 10.68
CA VAL A 403 -8.99 -3.41 9.36
C VAL A 403 -7.99 -4.56 9.52
N PRO A 404 -8.32 -5.79 9.06
CA PRO A 404 -7.40 -6.91 9.19
C PRO A 404 -6.16 -6.71 8.33
N CYS A 405 -5.11 -7.46 8.64
CA CYS A 405 -3.94 -7.58 7.79
C CYS A 405 -3.57 -9.04 7.51
N ILE A 406 -2.73 -9.24 6.50
CA ILE A 406 -2.06 -10.51 6.24
C ILE A 406 -0.56 -10.24 6.15
N LEU A 407 0.24 -10.93 6.97
CA LEU A 407 1.67 -11.04 6.77
C LEU A 407 1.92 -12.17 5.77
N ALA A 408 2.23 -11.82 4.52
CA ALA A 408 2.64 -12.78 3.52
C ALA A 408 4.14 -12.99 3.66
N GLY A 409 4.54 -14.13 4.21
CA GLY A 409 5.93 -14.38 4.57
C GLY A 409 6.89 -14.42 3.39
N PRO A 410 8.21 -14.47 3.64
CA PRO A 410 9.17 -14.61 2.56
C PRO A 410 8.99 -15.93 1.82
N SER A 411 9.10 -15.90 0.50
CA SER A 411 9.12 -17.12 -0.31
C SER A 411 10.44 -17.87 -0.13
N ASP A 412 10.46 -19.15 -0.53
CA ASP A 412 11.70 -19.92 -0.56
C ASP A 412 12.79 -19.25 -1.39
N ARG A 413 14.06 -19.52 -1.05
CA ARG A 413 15.23 -18.99 -1.74
C ARG A 413 16.31 -20.05 -1.85
N GLY A 414 16.93 -20.13 -3.03
CA GLY A 414 18.10 -20.95 -3.28
C GLY A 414 19.38 -20.13 -3.46
N VAL A 415 20.52 -20.78 -3.32
CA VAL A 415 21.83 -20.24 -3.68
C VAL A 415 22.57 -21.28 -4.50
N ARG A 416 22.97 -20.93 -5.72
CA ARG A 416 23.75 -21.84 -6.56
C ARG A 416 25.18 -21.96 -6.03
N LEU A 417 25.63 -23.18 -5.72
CA LEU A 417 26.98 -23.50 -5.26
C LEU A 417 27.87 -23.99 -6.42
N SER A 418 27.32 -24.86 -7.27
CA SER A 418 27.95 -25.35 -8.50
C SER A 418 26.88 -25.59 -9.57
N ALA A 419 27.19 -26.30 -10.66
CA ALA A 419 26.20 -26.62 -11.71
C ALA A 419 24.99 -27.38 -11.14
N ASP A 420 25.25 -28.37 -10.30
CA ASP A 420 24.25 -29.33 -9.81
C ASP A 420 24.01 -29.23 -8.30
N ARG A 421 24.74 -28.35 -7.59
CA ARG A 421 24.60 -28.14 -6.15
C ARG A 421 24.03 -26.78 -5.81
N TYR A 422 23.03 -26.78 -4.93
CA TYR A 422 22.29 -25.61 -4.50
C TYR A 422 22.12 -25.63 -2.97
N ALA A 423 22.35 -24.52 -2.30
CA ALA A 423 21.99 -24.35 -0.90
C ALA A 423 20.56 -23.82 -0.77
N VAL A 424 19.83 -24.30 0.24
CA VAL A 424 18.52 -23.78 0.64
C VAL A 424 18.73 -22.70 1.68
N TRP A 425 18.16 -21.52 1.46
CA TRP A 425 18.32 -20.37 2.34
C TRP A 425 17.44 -20.52 3.60
N ASN A 426 17.96 -21.22 4.60
CA ASN A 426 17.24 -21.57 5.83
C ASN A 426 16.73 -20.36 6.65
N ARG A 427 17.36 -19.19 6.54
CA ARG A 427 16.91 -17.97 7.24
C ARG A 427 15.52 -17.49 6.81
N THR A 428 15.04 -17.89 5.64
CA THR A 428 13.65 -17.66 5.19
C THR A 428 12.66 -18.20 6.22
N ALA A 429 12.84 -19.44 6.68
CA ALA A 429 11.95 -20.08 7.65
C ALA A 429 12.01 -19.37 9.02
N MET A 430 13.18 -18.89 9.42
CA MET A 430 13.35 -18.16 10.69
C MET A 430 12.59 -16.82 10.68
N VAL A 431 12.67 -16.08 9.57
CA VAL A 431 11.92 -14.82 9.38
C VAL A 431 10.42 -15.09 9.32
N ALA A 432 10.00 -16.11 8.56
CA ALA A 432 8.60 -16.54 8.49
C ALA A 432 8.03 -16.90 9.88
N GLN A 433 8.82 -17.59 10.70
CA GLN A 433 8.42 -17.98 12.05
C GLN A 433 8.18 -16.76 12.95
N VAL A 434 9.06 -15.75 12.93
CA VAL A 434 8.85 -14.50 13.69
C VAL A 434 7.59 -13.77 13.23
N GLN A 435 7.34 -13.71 11.91
CA GLN A 435 6.12 -13.11 11.37
C GLN A 435 4.86 -13.87 11.82
N ARG A 436 4.89 -15.20 11.73
CA ARG A 436 3.81 -16.08 12.21
C ARG A 436 3.50 -15.84 13.70
N GLU A 437 4.52 -15.77 14.54
CA GLU A 437 4.38 -15.56 15.99
C GLU A 437 3.80 -14.19 16.35
N LEU A 438 4.03 -13.17 15.51
CA LEU A 438 3.57 -11.80 15.76
C LEU A 438 2.23 -11.46 15.12
N ALA A 439 1.82 -12.19 14.09
CA ALA A 439 0.69 -11.82 13.25
C ALA A 439 -0.59 -11.52 14.06
N ASP A 440 -1.01 -12.46 14.90
CA ASP A 440 -2.26 -12.35 15.66
C ASP A 440 -2.26 -11.18 16.65
N SER A 441 -1.13 -10.91 17.33
CA SER A 441 -1.00 -9.81 18.30
C SER A 441 -1.25 -8.43 17.67
N TYR A 442 -1.07 -8.32 16.36
CA TYR A 442 -1.34 -7.11 15.59
C TYR A 442 -2.55 -7.27 14.68
N GLY A 443 -3.45 -8.23 14.92
CA GLY A 443 -4.67 -8.42 14.13
C GLY A 443 -4.40 -8.81 12.68
N CYS A 444 -3.26 -9.45 12.41
CA CYS A 444 -2.91 -10.00 11.11
C CYS A 444 -3.06 -11.52 11.10
N ALA A 445 -3.47 -12.07 9.96
CA ALA A 445 -3.23 -13.48 9.66
C ALA A 445 -1.82 -13.65 9.07
N PHE A 446 -1.33 -14.87 9.02
CA PHE A 446 -0.08 -15.24 8.34
C PHE A 446 -0.37 -16.11 7.12
N TRP A 447 0.29 -15.82 6.01
CA TRP A 447 0.31 -16.67 4.82
C TRP A 447 1.74 -17.13 4.54
N ASP A 448 1.98 -18.42 4.72
CA ASP A 448 3.31 -19.01 4.54
C ASP A 448 3.65 -19.18 3.06
N TRP A 449 4.30 -18.17 2.48
CA TRP A 449 4.68 -18.20 1.07
C TRP A 449 5.68 -19.33 0.78
N GLN A 450 6.61 -19.63 1.69
CA GLN A 450 7.56 -20.73 1.50
C GLN A 450 6.82 -22.08 1.40
N GLN A 451 5.81 -22.31 2.25
CA GLN A 451 5.00 -23.52 2.15
C GLN A 451 4.08 -23.53 0.92
N ALA A 452 3.58 -22.36 0.48
CA ALA A 452 2.78 -22.24 -0.73
C ALA A 452 3.56 -22.64 -2.01
N THR A 453 4.90 -22.58 -2.00
CA THR A 453 5.73 -23.10 -3.10
C THR A 453 6.11 -24.58 -2.94
N GLY A 454 5.83 -25.19 -1.80
CA GLY A 454 6.16 -26.58 -1.47
C GLY A 454 7.16 -26.75 -0.34
N GLY A 455 7.60 -25.67 0.30
CA GLY A 455 8.52 -25.70 1.44
C GLY A 455 9.99 -25.47 1.08
N PRO A 456 10.92 -25.66 2.04
CA PRO A 456 12.36 -25.42 1.83
C PRO A 456 12.92 -26.22 0.64
N GLY A 457 13.57 -25.54 -0.30
CA GLY A 457 14.13 -26.13 -1.53
C GLY A 457 13.23 -26.02 -2.76
N SER A 458 11.97 -25.62 -2.59
CA SER A 458 11.02 -25.43 -3.69
C SER A 458 11.43 -24.37 -4.70
N MET A 459 12.20 -23.36 -4.31
CA MET A 459 12.72 -22.38 -5.27
C MET A 459 13.66 -23.02 -6.31
N VAL A 460 14.46 -24.00 -5.88
CA VAL A 460 15.31 -24.78 -6.78
C VAL A 460 14.45 -25.68 -7.67
N ALA A 461 13.43 -26.33 -7.10
CA ALA A 461 12.47 -27.12 -7.88
C ALA A 461 11.80 -26.28 -8.98
N TRP A 462 11.32 -25.08 -8.64
CA TRP A 462 10.64 -24.16 -9.56
C TRP A 462 11.57 -23.53 -10.60
N TYR A 463 12.87 -23.47 -10.33
CA TYR A 463 13.88 -23.07 -11.31
C TYR A 463 14.04 -24.12 -12.41
N PHE A 464 14.00 -25.41 -12.05
CA PHE A 464 14.12 -26.51 -13.01
C PHE A 464 12.79 -27.00 -13.59
N HIS A 465 11.65 -26.61 -13.00
CA HIS A 465 10.31 -26.93 -13.51
C HIS A 465 10.20 -26.63 -15.01
N GLN A 466 9.49 -27.48 -15.76
CA GLN A 466 9.26 -27.28 -17.19
C GLN A 466 7.77 -27.09 -17.45
N PRO A 467 7.35 -25.88 -17.87
CA PRO A 467 8.17 -24.69 -18.16
C PRO A 467 8.51 -23.88 -16.88
N ALA A 468 9.70 -23.27 -16.80
CA ALA A 468 10.24 -22.65 -15.58
C ALA A 468 9.27 -21.69 -14.87
N MET A 469 9.33 -21.63 -13.54
CA MET A 469 8.50 -20.76 -12.69
C MET A 469 9.32 -19.80 -11.84
N ALA A 470 10.57 -20.14 -11.51
CA ALA A 470 11.52 -19.22 -10.88
C ALA A 470 12.33 -18.39 -11.90
N ALA A 471 12.94 -17.31 -11.42
CA ALA A 471 13.98 -16.57 -12.13
C ALA A 471 15.36 -17.21 -11.86
N LYS A 472 16.35 -16.85 -12.68
CA LYS A 472 17.71 -17.41 -12.60
C LYS A 472 18.49 -17.02 -11.34
N ASP A 473 18.00 -16.06 -10.57
CA ASP A 473 18.64 -15.61 -9.34
C ASP A 473 18.26 -16.44 -8.12
N LEU A 474 17.33 -17.41 -8.26
CA LEU A 474 16.82 -18.26 -7.18
C LEU A 474 16.24 -17.47 -5.99
N ILE A 475 15.76 -16.25 -6.26
CA ILE A 475 15.10 -15.38 -5.28
C ILE A 475 13.73 -14.97 -5.83
N HIS A 476 13.68 -14.51 -7.08
CA HIS A 476 12.44 -14.04 -7.69
C HIS A 476 11.77 -15.14 -8.50
N PHE A 477 10.46 -14.97 -8.72
CA PHE A 477 9.72 -15.78 -9.67
C PHE A 477 9.72 -15.13 -11.05
N ASN A 478 9.43 -15.91 -12.09
CA ASN A 478 9.06 -15.33 -13.38
C ASN A 478 7.54 -15.08 -13.43
N ARG A 479 7.04 -14.58 -14.57
CA ARG A 479 5.60 -14.27 -14.71
C ARG A 479 4.71 -15.47 -14.38
N ARG A 480 5.06 -16.68 -14.82
CA ARG A 480 4.26 -17.89 -14.56
C ARG A 480 4.22 -18.20 -13.08
N GLY A 481 5.36 -18.21 -12.40
CA GLY A 481 5.43 -18.48 -10.97
C GLY A 481 4.63 -17.47 -10.15
N TYR A 482 4.80 -16.17 -10.42
CA TYR A 482 4.03 -15.13 -9.72
C TYR A 482 2.52 -15.22 -9.99
N GLN A 483 2.09 -15.52 -11.22
CA GLN A 483 0.67 -15.68 -11.53
C GLN A 483 0.08 -16.90 -10.83
N TRP A 484 0.76 -18.05 -10.86
CA TRP A 484 0.32 -19.24 -10.14
C TRP A 484 0.18 -18.97 -8.63
N LEU A 485 1.13 -18.24 -8.04
CA LEU A 485 1.06 -17.84 -6.63
C LEU A 485 -0.08 -16.85 -6.35
N GLY A 486 -0.43 -16.00 -7.32
CA GLY A 486 -1.61 -15.14 -7.23
C GLY A 486 -2.89 -15.95 -7.17
N ASP A 487 -3.00 -17.00 -8.00
CA ASP A 487 -4.14 -17.92 -8.02
C ASP A 487 -4.28 -18.63 -6.67
N ARG A 488 -3.17 -19.14 -6.12
CA ARG A 488 -3.17 -19.81 -4.81
C ARG A 488 -3.49 -18.87 -3.65
N PHE A 489 -3.00 -17.62 -3.69
CA PHE A 489 -3.34 -16.63 -2.66
C PHE A 489 -4.84 -16.31 -2.66
N VAL A 490 -5.44 -16.10 -3.84
CA VAL A 490 -6.89 -15.89 -3.96
C VAL A 490 -7.66 -17.13 -3.48
N ALA A 491 -7.22 -18.33 -3.84
CA ALA A 491 -7.84 -19.56 -3.35
C ALA A 491 -7.77 -19.69 -1.82
N ALA A 492 -6.71 -19.21 -1.18
CA ALA A 492 -6.60 -19.17 0.28
C ALA A 492 -7.57 -18.17 0.92
N LEU A 493 -7.84 -17.03 0.27
CA LEU A 493 -8.89 -16.09 0.69
C LEU A 493 -10.29 -16.71 0.54
N ASP A 494 -10.55 -17.39 -0.57
CA ASP A 494 -11.83 -18.05 -0.83
C ASP A 494 -12.10 -19.19 0.17
N ALA A 495 -11.06 -19.95 0.55
CA ALA A 495 -11.18 -21.07 1.47
C ALA A 495 -11.73 -20.67 2.86
N LEU A 496 -11.61 -19.40 3.26
CA LEU A 496 -12.20 -18.90 4.50
C LEU A 496 -13.73 -19.00 4.53
N GLU A 497 -14.40 -19.02 3.37
CA GLU A 497 -15.86 -19.17 3.29
C GLU A 497 -16.35 -20.52 3.82
N HIS A 498 -15.52 -21.55 3.71
CA HIS A 498 -15.83 -22.92 4.09
C HIS A 498 -14.95 -23.41 5.25
N ASP A 499 -14.33 -22.49 5.97
CA ASP A 499 -13.46 -22.82 7.09
C ASP A 499 -14.29 -23.11 8.34
N PRO A 500 -14.36 -24.38 8.79
CA PRO A 500 -15.20 -24.78 9.92
C PRO A 500 -14.75 -24.17 11.25
N ARG A 501 -13.54 -23.56 11.31
CA ARG A 501 -13.05 -22.83 12.47
C ARG A 501 -13.80 -21.50 12.69
N LEU A 502 -14.56 -21.05 11.70
CA LEU A 502 -15.17 -19.72 11.66
C LEU A 502 -16.69 -19.73 11.80
N ASP A 503 -17.27 -20.91 12.02
CA ASP A 503 -18.71 -21.11 12.24
C ASP A 503 -19.14 -20.84 13.69
#